data_AF-A0A497RSI3-F1
#
_entry.id   AF-A0A497RSI3-F1
#
_cell.length_a   1.000
_cell.length_b   1.000
_cell.length_c   1.000
_cell.angle_alpha   90.00
_cell.angle_beta   90.00
_cell.angle_gamma   90.00
#
_symmetry.space_group_name_H-M   'P 1'
#
loop_
_entity.id
_entity.type
_entity.pdbx_description
1 polymer ?
#
loop_
_entity_poly.entity_id
_entity_poly.type
_entity_poly.pdbx_seq_one_letter_code
_entity_poly.pdbx_strand_id
1 'polypeptide(L)'
;MKVAEEELKKRGGKGHREIAKKIGISAIKFAVLSTNPQRDIRFDWKKFINFDGYSSAYLQYSLVRAKSVLRKAGFKIKEEVSFNRLEEEEKRLIKKMAYFDYYLRKAYERLDVSELANYSYELAKTFTEFYTKLPILKAEERVRSQRLLLTQLFERVMEECLYLLNIDVVEEM
;
A
#
# COMPACT_ATOMS: atom_id res chain seq x y z
N MET A 1 3.07 -21.99 2.66
CA MET A 1 3.78 -21.82 1.36
C MET A 1 2.96 -22.30 0.18
N LYS A 2 2.50 -23.57 0.13
CA LYS A 2 1.61 -24.05 -0.97
C LYS A 2 0.41 -23.12 -1.25
N VAL A 3 -0.28 -22.67 -0.21
CA VAL A 3 -1.42 -21.73 -0.34
C VAL A 3 -1.02 -20.38 -0.97
N ALA A 4 0.16 -19.84 -0.63
CA ALA A 4 0.66 -18.59 -1.22
C ALA A 4 1.12 -18.78 -2.67
N GLU A 5 1.70 -19.94 -3.00
CA GLU A 5 2.07 -20.30 -4.38
C GLU A 5 0.83 -20.47 -5.27
N GLU A 6 -0.22 -21.11 -4.75
CA GLU A 6 -1.51 -21.26 -5.46
C GLU A 6 -2.17 -19.90 -5.70
N GLU A 7 -2.14 -19.00 -4.72
CA GLU A 7 -2.71 -17.66 -4.87
C GLU A 7 -1.93 -16.81 -5.87
N LEU A 8 -0.59 -16.85 -5.85
CA LEU A 8 0.24 -16.18 -6.86
C LEU A 8 -0.05 -16.68 -8.27
N LYS A 9 -0.21 -18.01 -8.45
CA LYS A 9 -0.58 -18.58 -9.74
C LYS A 9 -1.93 -18.07 -10.23
N LYS A 10 -2.93 -17.91 -9.35
CA LYS A 10 -4.23 -17.31 -9.72
C LYS A 10 -4.11 -15.86 -10.15
N ARG A 11 -3.16 -15.10 -9.60
CA ARG A 11 -2.96 -13.67 -9.88
C ARG A 11 -2.06 -13.40 -11.09
N GLY A 12 -1.59 -14.44 -11.78
CA GLY A 12 -0.82 -14.33 -13.03
C GLY A 12 0.68 -14.09 -12.83
N GLY A 13 1.18 -14.14 -11.59
CA GLY A 13 2.59 -14.02 -11.28
C GLY A 13 3.39 -15.23 -11.77
N LYS A 14 4.62 -15.01 -12.26
CA LYS A 14 5.57 -16.11 -12.48
C LYS A 14 5.89 -16.72 -11.12
N GLY A 15 5.58 -18.00 -10.94
CA GLY A 15 5.66 -18.72 -9.66
C GLY A 15 7.08 -18.85 -9.12
N HIS A 16 7.65 -17.75 -8.62
CA HIS A 16 8.91 -17.74 -7.92
C HIS A 16 8.64 -18.11 -6.46
N ARG A 17 9.12 -19.28 -6.04
CA ARG A 17 9.01 -19.82 -4.67
C ARG A 17 9.43 -18.79 -3.59
N GLU A 18 10.37 -17.92 -3.94
CA GLU A 18 10.84 -16.85 -3.06
C GLU A 18 9.79 -15.72 -2.88
N ILE A 19 9.13 -15.28 -3.94
CA ILE A 19 8.04 -14.29 -3.88
C ILE A 19 6.86 -14.87 -3.07
N ALA A 20 6.52 -16.14 -3.31
CA ALA A 20 5.49 -16.85 -2.55
C ALA A 20 5.81 -16.93 -1.05
N LYS A 21 7.09 -17.15 -0.71
CA LYS A 21 7.57 -17.14 0.67
C LYS A 21 7.44 -15.76 1.30
N LYS A 22 7.89 -14.70 0.61
CA LYS A 22 7.78 -13.31 1.08
C LYS A 22 6.33 -12.94 1.35
N ILE A 23 5.45 -13.15 0.37
CA ILE A 23 4.00 -12.85 0.50
C ILE A 23 3.36 -13.64 1.64
N GLY A 24 3.68 -14.94 1.79
CA GLY A 24 3.15 -15.74 2.88
C GLY A 24 3.61 -15.26 4.27
N ILE A 25 4.88 -14.89 4.41
CA ILE A 25 5.42 -14.32 5.66
C ILE A 25 4.77 -12.97 5.95
N SER A 26 4.66 -12.10 4.94
CA SER A 26 4.02 -10.79 5.05
C SER A 26 2.55 -10.91 5.44
N ALA A 27 1.81 -11.93 4.97
CA ALA A 27 0.42 -12.17 5.36
C ALA A 27 0.30 -12.46 6.85
N ILE A 28 1.13 -13.37 7.37
CA ILE A 28 1.17 -13.73 8.79
C ILE A 28 1.58 -12.53 9.65
N LYS A 29 2.66 -11.83 9.27
CA LYS A 29 3.13 -10.62 9.98
C LYS A 29 2.00 -9.60 10.08
N PHE A 30 1.35 -9.28 8.96
CA PHE A 30 0.26 -8.30 8.95
C PHE A 30 -0.95 -8.75 9.77
N ALA A 31 -1.35 -10.02 9.71
CA ALA A 31 -2.48 -10.52 10.51
C ALA A 31 -2.24 -10.36 12.02
N VAL A 32 -1.00 -10.57 12.48
CA VAL A 32 -0.60 -10.32 13.87
C VAL A 32 -0.54 -8.83 14.17
N LEU A 33 0.23 -8.06 13.39
CA LEU A 33 0.50 -6.63 13.64
C LEU A 33 -0.75 -5.76 13.52
N SER A 34 -1.73 -6.19 12.73
CA SER A 34 -3.01 -5.51 12.58
C SER A 34 -4.02 -5.79 13.69
N THR A 35 -3.67 -6.65 14.66
CA THR A 35 -4.51 -6.92 15.83
C THR A 35 -4.04 -6.07 17.00
N ASN A 36 -4.97 -5.37 17.65
CA ASN A 36 -4.67 -4.59 18.85
C ASN A 36 -4.08 -5.51 19.94
N PRO A 37 -2.98 -5.11 20.60
CA PRO A 37 -2.24 -5.96 21.54
C PRO A 37 -3.01 -6.32 22.81
N GLN A 38 -4.10 -5.60 23.13
CA GLN A 38 -4.98 -5.92 24.26
C GLN A 38 -6.03 -6.99 23.92
N ARG A 39 -6.09 -7.46 22.66
CA ARG A 39 -7.04 -8.49 22.23
C ARG A 39 -6.35 -9.83 22.05
N ASP A 40 -7.00 -10.88 22.49
CA ASP A 40 -6.55 -12.25 22.21
C ASP A 40 -6.60 -12.54 20.70
N ILE A 41 -5.47 -13.04 20.19
CA ILE A 41 -5.39 -13.56 18.84
C ILE A 41 -5.84 -15.01 18.85
N ARG A 42 -7.05 -15.27 18.35
CA ARG A 42 -7.45 -16.63 17.95
C ARG A 42 -6.87 -16.93 16.59
N PHE A 43 -5.92 -17.85 16.56
CA PHE A 43 -5.26 -18.25 15.32
C PHE A 43 -6.24 -18.97 14.38
N ASP A 44 -6.28 -18.52 13.12
CA ASP A 44 -7.08 -19.10 12.05
C ASP A 44 -6.29 -18.99 10.75
N TRP A 45 -6.00 -20.14 10.12
CA TRP A 45 -5.22 -20.19 8.88
C TRP A 45 -5.85 -19.40 7.73
N LYS A 46 -7.18 -19.41 7.60
CA LYS A 46 -7.89 -18.67 6.55
C LYS A 46 -7.76 -17.16 6.78
N LYS A 47 -7.82 -16.71 8.04
CA LYS A 47 -7.64 -15.29 8.39
C LYS A 47 -6.18 -14.84 8.20
N PHE A 48 -5.23 -15.67 8.61
CA PHE A 48 -3.80 -15.35 8.60
C PHE A 48 -3.17 -15.44 7.21
N ILE A 49 -3.76 -16.24 6.33
CA ILE A 49 -3.37 -16.38 4.92
C ILE A 49 -4.50 -15.80 4.05
N ASN A 50 -4.95 -14.59 4.39
CA ASN A 50 -5.87 -13.84 3.56
C ASN A 50 -5.08 -12.90 2.64
N PHE A 51 -5.38 -12.94 1.34
CA PHE A 51 -4.74 -12.12 0.31
C PHE A 51 -5.68 -11.07 -0.30
N ASP A 52 -6.93 -11.03 0.19
CA ASP A 52 -8.00 -10.15 -0.29
C ASP A 52 -8.44 -9.16 0.79
N GLY A 53 -8.82 -7.96 0.37
CA GLY A 53 -9.26 -6.92 1.29
C GLY A 53 -8.18 -6.59 2.33
N TYR A 54 -8.52 -6.67 3.62
CA TYR A 54 -7.64 -6.34 4.75
C TYR A 54 -6.46 -7.30 4.89
N SER A 55 -5.41 -7.08 4.09
CA SER A 55 -4.24 -7.96 3.97
C SER A 55 -2.98 -7.19 3.55
N SER A 56 -1.80 -7.73 3.84
CA SER A 56 -0.54 -7.17 3.31
C SER A 56 -0.37 -7.34 1.82
N ALA A 57 -1.03 -8.33 1.21
CA ALA A 57 -1.05 -8.48 -0.25
C ALA A 57 -1.76 -7.30 -0.91
N TYR A 58 -2.85 -6.80 -0.32
CA TYR A 58 -3.53 -5.60 -0.80
C TYR A 58 -2.63 -4.36 -0.73
N LEU A 59 -1.89 -4.19 0.38
CA LEU A 59 -0.93 -3.09 0.53
C LEU A 59 0.17 -3.16 -0.55
N GLN A 60 0.83 -4.32 -0.67
CA GLN A 60 1.90 -4.54 -1.64
C GLN A 60 1.40 -4.34 -3.07
N TYR A 61 0.20 -4.81 -3.38
CA TYR A 61 -0.39 -4.65 -4.71
C TYR A 61 -0.63 -3.19 -5.07
N SER A 62 -1.12 -2.39 -4.12
CA SER A 62 -1.29 -0.94 -4.31
C SER A 62 0.05 -0.23 -4.57
N LEU A 63 1.11 -0.63 -3.85
CA LEU A 63 2.46 -0.11 -4.02
C LEU A 63 3.06 -0.50 -5.38
N VAL A 64 2.95 -1.77 -5.78
CA VAL A 64 3.42 -2.27 -7.08
C VAL A 64 2.72 -1.53 -8.24
N ARG A 65 1.42 -1.23 -8.11
CA ARG A 65 0.70 -0.41 -9.11
C ARG A 65 1.24 1.02 -9.20
N ALA A 66 1.51 1.65 -8.06
CA ALA A 66 2.11 2.98 -8.02
C ALA A 66 3.47 2.98 -8.74
N LYS A 67 4.37 2.07 -8.35
CA LYS A 67 5.69 1.85 -8.98
C LYS A 67 5.58 1.61 -10.50
N SER A 68 4.63 0.78 -10.91
CA SER A 68 4.40 0.45 -12.31
C SER A 68 3.97 1.67 -13.14
N VAL A 69 3.07 2.51 -12.62
CA VAL A 69 2.65 3.75 -13.32
C VAL A 69 3.80 4.75 -13.40
N LEU A 70 4.56 4.94 -12.34
CA LEU A 70 5.71 5.85 -12.32
C LEU A 70 6.78 5.42 -13.33
N ARG A 71 7.09 4.12 -13.37
CA ARG A 71 8.00 3.52 -14.35
C ARG A 71 7.51 3.71 -15.78
N LYS A 72 6.23 3.46 -16.06
CA LYS A 72 5.62 3.67 -17.39
C LYS A 72 5.66 5.13 -17.84
N ALA A 73 5.50 6.06 -16.91
CA ALA A 73 5.59 7.49 -17.19
C ALA A 73 7.04 7.97 -17.42
N GLY A 74 8.05 7.16 -17.07
CA GLY A 74 9.43 7.62 -16.98
C GLY A 74 9.57 8.82 -16.03
N PHE A 75 8.71 8.88 -15.01
CA PHE A 75 8.57 10.07 -14.19
C PHE A 75 9.86 10.32 -13.41
N LYS A 76 10.41 11.52 -13.59
CA LYS A 76 11.45 12.08 -12.75
C LYS A 76 10.87 13.36 -12.18
N ILE A 77 11.08 13.61 -10.90
CA ILE A 77 10.72 14.88 -10.28
C ILE A 77 11.48 15.97 -11.06
N LYS A 78 10.75 16.75 -11.85
CA LYS A 78 11.26 17.88 -12.61
C LYS A 78 10.42 19.10 -12.22
N GLU A 79 11.07 20.06 -11.56
CA GLU A 79 10.57 21.40 -11.20
C GLU A 79 9.16 21.48 -10.57
N GLU A 80 8.76 22.68 -10.17
CA GLU A 80 7.60 22.95 -9.30
C GLU A 80 6.28 22.43 -9.91
N VAL A 81 5.80 21.31 -9.39
CA VAL A 81 4.46 20.81 -9.69
C VAL A 81 3.44 21.65 -8.93
N SER A 82 2.61 22.36 -9.67
CA SER A 82 1.60 23.27 -9.10
C SER A 82 0.26 22.55 -8.88
N PHE A 83 -0.25 22.63 -7.63
CA PHE A 83 -1.50 22.01 -7.18
C PHE A 83 -2.68 22.98 -7.25
N ASN A 84 -3.07 23.40 -8.46
CA ASN A 84 -4.04 24.48 -8.61
C ASN A 84 -5.51 24.02 -8.61
N ARG A 85 -5.76 22.79 -9.06
CA ARG A 85 -7.10 22.19 -9.10
C ARG A 85 -7.00 20.72 -8.69
N LEU A 86 -7.63 20.42 -7.56
CA LEU A 86 -7.67 19.08 -7.01
C LEU A 86 -9.12 18.57 -7.04
N GLU A 87 -9.27 17.37 -7.57
CA GLU A 87 -10.47 16.56 -7.43
C GLU A 87 -10.60 16.04 -5.99
N GLU A 88 -11.80 15.60 -5.60
CA GLU A 88 -12.06 15.13 -4.23
C GLU A 88 -11.25 13.88 -3.86
N GLU A 89 -11.00 12.97 -4.81
CA GLU A 89 -10.10 11.83 -4.64
C GLU A 89 -8.65 12.27 -4.37
N GLU A 90 -8.16 13.31 -5.05
CA GLU A 90 -6.80 13.85 -4.84
C GLU A 90 -6.67 14.47 -3.46
N LYS A 91 -7.65 15.30 -3.06
CA LYS A 91 -7.70 15.92 -1.72
C LYS A 91 -7.72 14.86 -0.61
N ARG A 92 -8.53 13.81 -0.77
CA ARG A 92 -8.60 12.70 0.21
C ARG A 92 -7.26 11.98 0.34
N LEU A 93 -6.60 11.68 -0.78
CA LEU A 93 -5.28 11.03 -0.76
C LEU A 93 -4.23 11.91 -0.07
N ILE A 94 -4.16 13.20 -0.40
CA ILE A 94 -3.26 14.17 0.25
C ILE A 94 -3.51 14.20 1.75
N LYS A 95 -4.77 14.36 2.17
CA LYS A 95 -5.13 14.41 3.57
C LYS A 95 -4.76 13.12 4.29
N LYS A 96 -4.96 11.96 3.66
CA LYS A 96 -4.61 10.66 4.23
C LYS A 96 -3.09 10.53 4.43
N MET A 97 -2.29 10.94 3.45
CA MET A 97 -0.83 10.96 3.58
C MET A 97 -0.37 11.92 4.69
N ALA A 98 -0.98 13.10 4.81
CA ALA A 98 -0.65 14.07 5.87
C ALA A 98 -0.92 13.56 7.30
N TYR A 99 -1.77 12.54 7.47
CA TYR A 99 -1.98 11.91 8.78
C TYR A 99 -0.94 10.85 9.15
N PHE A 100 0.05 10.55 8.30
CA PHE A 100 1.05 9.52 8.59
C PHE A 100 1.72 9.74 9.96
N ASP A 101 2.28 10.94 10.19
CA ASP A 101 2.97 11.26 11.45
C ASP A 101 2.06 11.15 12.67
N TYR A 102 0.78 11.49 12.51
CA TYR A 102 -0.22 11.35 13.57
C TYR A 102 -0.42 9.86 13.93
N TYR A 103 -0.62 8.98 12.96
CA TYR A 103 -0.81 7.55 13.23
C TYR A 103 0.48 6.88 13.72
N LEU A 104 1.64 7.30 13.23
CA LEU A 104 2.93 6.84 13.72
C LEU A 104 3.12 7.19 15.19
N ARG A 105 2.90 8.46 15.55
CA ARG A 105 2.97 8.93 16.94
C ARG A 105 1.94 8.23 17.83
N LYS A 106 0.72 8.05 17.34
CA LYS A 106 -0.35 7.33 18.06
C LYS A 106 0.03 5.87 18.33
N ALA A 107 0.62 5.19 17.34
CA ALA A 107 1.11 3.82 17.51
C ALA A 107 2.21 3.74 18.58
N TYR A 108 3.14 4.70 18.56
CA TYR A 108 4.22 4.80 19.55
C TYR A 108 3.68 5.07 20.97
N GLU A 109 2.87 6.12 21.15
CA GLU A 109 2.35 6.51 22.47
C GLU A 109 1.46 5.43 23.11
N ARG A 110 0.76 4.66 22.30
CA ARG A 110 -0.14 3.58 22.76
C ARG A 110 0.52 2.21 22.81
N LEU A 111 1.76 2.09 22.34
CA LEU A 111 2.44 0.80 22.12
C LEU A 111 1.57 -0.17 21.29
N ASP A 112 0.86 0.35 20.31
CA ASP A 112 -0.11 -0.37 19.48
C ASP A 112 0.16 -0.17 17.99
N VAL A 113 0.93 -1.08 17.40
CA VAL A 113 1.27 -1.08 15.97
C VAL A 113 0.07 -1.32 15.05
N SER A 114 -1.05 -1.82 15.59
CA SER A 114 -2.26 -2.01 14.78
C SER A 114 -2.84 -0.69 14.29
N GLU A 115 -2.57 0.42 14.98
CA GLU A 115 -2.90 1.77 14.51
C GLU A 115 -2.24 2.08 13.17
N LEU A 116 -0.95 1.75 13.02
CA LEU A 116 -0.20 1.93 11.77
C LEU A 116 -0.64 0.95 10.69
N ALA A 117 -0.93 -0.31 11.06
CA ALA A 117 -1.44 -1.31 10.13
C ALA A 117 -2.80 -0.90 9.54
N ASN A 118 -3.74 -0.47 10.38
CA ASN A 118 -5.05 0.04 9.96
C ASN A 118 -4.90 1.29 9.07
N TYR A 119 -4.02 2.22 9.46
CA TYR A 119 -3.71 3.39 8.64
C TYR A 119 -3.22 3.01 7.24
N SER A 120 -2.24 2.11 7.15
CA SER A 120 -1.66 1.68 5.88
C SER A 120 -2.70 1.06 4.95
N TYR A 121 -3.63 0.26 5.49
CA TYR A 121 -4.74 -0.28 4.72
C TYR A 121 -5.67 0.79 4.17
N GLU A 122 -6.10 1.73 5.01
CA GLU A 122 -6.96 2.81 4.56
C GLU A 122 -6.25 3.74 3.56
N LEU A 123 -4.93 3.91 3.68
CA LEU A 123 -4.13 4.63 2.69
C LEU A 123 -4.10 3.90 1.34
N ALA A 124 -3.85 2.58 1.34
CA ALA A 124 -3.90 1.74 0.13
C ALA A 124 -5.27 1.80 -0.56
N LYS A 125 -6.35 1.77 0.23
CA LYS A 125 -7.72 1.90 -0.27
C LYS A 125 -7.96 3.26 -0.91
N THR A 126 -7.56 4.34 -0.23
CA THR A 126 -7.68 5.72 -0.75
C THR A 126 -6.93 5.90 -2.06
N PHE A 127 -5.71 5.35 -2.17
CA PHE A 127 -4.95 5.37 -3.42
C PHE A 127 -5.63 4.55 -4.53
N THR A 128 -6.18 3.39 -4.20
CA THR A 128 -6.89 2.55 -5.17
C THR A 128 -8.12 3.27 -5.74
N GLU A 129 -8.87 4.00 -4.91
CA GLU A 129 -9.99 4.84 -5.36
C GLU A 129 -9.53 5.97 -6.28
N PHE A 130 -8.47 6.70 -5.89
CA PHE A 130 -7.82 7.72 -6.73
C PHE A 130 -7.39 7.15 -8.09
N TYR A 131 -6.66 6.04 -8.09
CA TYR A 131 -6.14 5.39 -9.29
C TYR A 131 -7.25 4.93 -10.24
N THR A 132 -8.37 4.44 -9.68
CA THR A 132 -9.49 3.90 -10.46
C THR A 132 -10.31 5.01 -11.09
N LYS A 133 -10.57 6.10 -10.36
CA LYS A 133 -11.45 7.18 -10.81
C LYS A 133 -10.74 8.21 -11.68
N LEU A 134 -9.46 8.46 -11.44
CA LEU A 134 -8.72 9.53 -12.08
C LEU A 134 -7.59 8.97 -12.96
N PRO A 135 -7.74 8.99 -14.30
CA PRO A 135 -6.68 8.52 -15.20
C PRO A 135 -5.40 9.32 -14.99
N ILE A 136 -4.29 8.63 -14.69
CA ILE A 136 -2.99 9.29 -14.46
C ILE A 136 -2.30 9.58 -15.80
N LEU A 137 -1.97 8.53 -16.57
CA LEU A 137 -1.16 8.66 -17.79
C LEU A 137 -1.87 9.36 -18.95
N LYS A 138 -3.20 9.29 -18.98
CA LYS A 138 -4.05 9.87 -20.03
C LYS A 138 -4.50 11.30 -19.73
N ALA A 139 -4.15 11.85 -18.58
CA ALA A 139 -4.48 13.23 -18.24
C ALA A 139 -3.64 14.23 -19.05
N GLU A 140 -4.14 15.45 -19.17
CA GLU A 140 -3.38 16.60 -19.69
C GLU A 140 -2.08 16.80 -18.90
N GLU A 141 -1.05 17.34 -19.54
CA GLU A 141 0.32 17.36 -19.03
C GLU A 141 0.45 17.89 -17.59
N ARG A 142 -0.23 19.00 -17.27
CA ARG A 142 -0.21 19.60 -15.94
C ARG A 142 -0.84 18.69 -14.89
N VAL A 143 -2.04 18.18 -15.18
CA VAL A 143 -2.79 17.28 -14.27
C VAL A 143 -2.06 15.93 -14.13
N ARG A 144 -1.48 15.43 -15.22
CA ARG A 144 -0.65 14.23 -15.23
C ARG A 144 0.56 14.40 -14.30
N SER A 145 1.26 15.53 -14.37
CA SER A 145 2.42 15.80 -13.51
C SER A 145 2.02 15.88 -12.03
N GLN A 146 0.89 16.52 -11.72
CA GLN A 146 0.29 16.54 -10.38
C GLN A 146 -0.01 15.13 -9.86
N ARG A 147 -0.70 14.31 -10.66
CA ARG A 147 -1.10 12.94 -10.30
C ARG A 147 0.10 12.00 -10.16
N LEU A 148 1.12 12.16 -10.99
CA LEU A 148 2.38 11.41 -10.86
C LEU A 148 3.12 11.79 -9.59
N LEU A 149 3.17 13.08 -9.22
CA LEU A 149 3.75 13.49 -7.94
C LEU A 149 2.96 12.91 -6.75
N LEU A 150 1.63 12.94 -6.77
CA LEU A 150 0.81 12.30 -5.74
C LEU A 150 1.06 10.80 -5.63
N THR A 151 1.24 10.13 -6.78
CA THR A 151 1.56 8.70 -6.83
C THR A 151 2.94 8.42 -6.22
N GLN A 152 3.93 9.27 -6.48
CA GLN A 152 5.27 9.19 -5.90
C GLN A 152 5.27 9.43 -4.39
N LEU A 153 4.46 10.38 -3.90
CA LEU A 153 4.29 10.62 -2.47
C LEU A 153 3.63 9.42 -1.78
N PHE A 154 2.58 8.87 -2.40
CA PHE A 154 1.94 7.66 -1.90
C PHE A 154 2.91 6.48 -1.84
N GLU A 155 3.70 6.26 -2.90
CA GLU A 155 4.72 5.21 -2.94
C GLU A 155 5.64 5.31 -1.72
N ARG A 156 6.21 6.49 -1.47
CA ARG A 156 7.11 6.73 -0.34
C ARG A 156 6.44 6.46 1.01
N VAL A 157 5.26 7.03 1.26
CA VAL A 157 4.55 6.84 2.54
C VAL A 157 4.17 5.37 2.75
N MET A 158 3.77 4.67 1.68
CA MET A 158 3.43 3.25 1.76
C MET A 158 4.68 2.38 2.00
N GLU A 159 5.82 2.70 1.37
CA GLU A 159 7.08 2.02 1.64
C GLU A 159 7.51 2.16 3.10
N GLU A 160 7.41 3.37 3.66
CA GLU A 160 7.68 3.62 5.08
C GLU A 160 6.73 2.83 5.98
N CYS A 161 5.43 2.79 5.66
CA CYS A 161 4.46 1.97 6.41
C CYS A 161 4.86 0.49 6.40
N LEU A 162 5.21 -0.06 5.24
CA LEU A 162 5.58 -1.47 5.12
C LEU A 162 6.91 -1.77 5.83
N TYR A 163 7.89 -0.87 5.73
CA TYR A 163 9.16 -0.97 6.45
C TYR A 163 8.94 -1.01 7.96
N LEU A 164 8.16 -0.08 8.51
CA LEU A 164 7.84 -0.02 9.95
C LEU A 164 7.03 -1.23 10.43
N LEU A 165 6.20 -1.82 9.55
CA LEU A 165 5.49 -3.07 9.81
C LEU A 165 6.37 -4.31 9.57
N ASN A 166 7.64 -4.14 9.23
CA ASN A 166 8.58 -5.21 8.90
C ASN A 166 8.04 -6.14 7.79
N ILE A 167 7.36 -5.56 6.80
CA ILE A 167 6.80 -6.27 5.65
C ILE A 167 7.71 -6.01 4.45
N ASP A 168 8.32 -7.07 3.95
CA ASP A 168 9.18 -6.99 2.77
C ASP A 168 8.32 -6.68 1.53
N VAL A 169 8.75 -5.68 0.77
CA VAL A 169 8.11 -5.29 -0.49
C VAL A 169 8.57 -6.23 -1.61
N VAL A 170 7.62 -6.75 -2.37
CA VAL A 170 7.89 -7.46 -3.62
C VAL A 170 7.91 -6.49 -4.80
N GLU A 171 8.81 -6.71 -5.75
CA GLU A 171 8.95 -5.88 -6.96
C GLU A 171 7.79 -6.10 -7.95
N GLU A 172 7.18 -7.28 -7.91
CA GLU A 172 6.08 -7.70 -8.78
C GLU A 172 5.11 -8.62 -8.03
N MET A 173 3.83 -8.54 -8.40
CA MET A 173 2.72 -9.40 -7.93
C MET A 173 1.86 -9.83 -9.11
#